data_AF-A0A820K6A8-F1
#
_entry.id   AF-A0A820K6A8-F1
#
_cell.length_a   1.000
_cell.length_b   1.000
_cell.length_c   1.000
_cell.angle_alpha   90.00
_cell.angle_beta   90.00
_cell.angle_gamma   90.00
#
_symmetry.space_group_name_H-M   'P 1'
#
loop_
_entity.id
_entity.type
_entity.pdbx_description
1 polymer ?
#
loop_
_entity_poly.entity_id
_entity_poly.type
_entity_poly.pdbx_seq_one_letter_code
_entity_poly.pdbx_strand_id
1 'polypeptide(L)'
;MLSSIQLPATKEKSAQCTIKFTGQTTYSTGSNPRSVNIVDVNGDGKPDIIVVNSGSNNVGVLLNIGNGTFAAQTTYSTGTGPFELTVADVNGDGKPDIIVANYGSNNTGVLLNTGNGTFAAQTTYSTSNGPSSVVAVDVNGDNKTDIIVANYGSNNLGVLLNTGNGTFSAQT
;
A
#
# COMPACT_ATOMS: atom_id res chain seq x y z
N MET A 1 -58.54 -45.81 4.69
CA MET A 1 -57.97 -44.47 4.44
C MET A 1 -56.53 -44.47 4.89
N LEU A 2 -55.60 -44.22 3.98
CA LEU A 2 -54.30 -43.56 4.15
C LEU A 2 -53.49 -43.85 2.88
N SER A 3 -53.57 -42.94 1.90
CA SER A 3 -52.67 -42.92 0.76
C SER A 3 -51.38 -42.23 1.19
N SER A 4 -50.30 -42.99 1.31
CA SER A 4 -48.96 -42.42 1.51
C SER A 4 -48.48 -41.78 0.21
N ILE A 5 -48.55 -40.45 0.14
CA ILE A 5 -47.90 -39.65 -0.91
C ILE A 5 -46.41 -39.65 -0.62
N GLN A 6 -45.63 -40.25 -1.51
CA GLN A 6 -44.18 -40.17 -1.50
C GLN A 6 -43.77 -38.96 -2.34
N LEU A 7 -43.28 -37.90 -1.68
CA LEU A 7 -42.71 -36.73 -2.35
C LEU A 7 -41.36 -37.11 -2.99
N PRO A 8 -41.03 -36.61 -4.21
CA PRO A 8 -39.74 -36.89 -4.82
C PRO A 8 -38.64 -36.18 -4.04
N ALA A 9 -37.59 -36.92 -3.68
CA ALA A 9 -36.37 -36.34 -3.16
C ALA A 9 -35.74 -35.45 -4.24
N THR A 10 -35.78 -34.13 -4.05
CA THR A 10 -35.00 -33.19 -4.85
C THR A 10 -33.53 -33.44 -4.58
N LYS A 11 -32.81 -33.99 -5.56
CA LYS A 11 -31.35 -33.97 -5.55
C LYS A 11 -30.90 -32.52 -5.68
N GLU A 12 -30.69 -31.83 -4.57
CA GLU A 12 -29.86 -30.64 -4.56
C GLU A 12 -28.42 -31.07 -4.82
N LYS A 13 -28.04 -31.10 -6.09
CA LYS A 13 -26.64 -31.16 -6.48
C LYS A 13 -26.07 -29.78 -6.21
N SER A 14 -25.56 -29.54 -4.99
CA SER A 14 -24.85 -28.30 -4.69
C SER A 14 -23.68 -28.18 -5.67
N ALA A 15 -23.78 -27.25 -6.62
CA ALA A 15 -22.64 -26.92 -7.46
C ALA A 15 -21.61 -26.21 -6.58
N GLN A 16 -20.55 -26.93 -6.20
CA GLN A 16 -19.41 -26.30 -5.56
C GLN A 16 -18.79 -25.32 -6.56
N CYS A 17 -18.84 -24.02 -6.25
CA CYS A 17 -18.09 -23.00 -6.97
C CYS A 17 -16.62 -23.14 -6.54
N THR A 18 -15.86 -23.95 -7.27
CA THR A 18 -14.41 -24.06 -7.02
C THR A 18 -13.72 -22.85 -7.65
N ILE A 19 -13.07 -22.03 -6.82
CA ILE A 19 -12.16 -20.98 -7.29
C ILE A 19 -11.01 -21.65 -8.04
N LYS A 20 -10.81 -21.28 -9.31
CA LYS A 20 -9.67 -21.73 -10.11
C LYS A 20 -8.75 -20.55 -10.36
N PHE A 21 -7.49 -20.69 -9.99
CA PHE A 21 -6.43 -19.79 -10.42
C PHE A 21 -5.87 -20.28 -11.75
N THR A 22 -5.58 -19.36 -12.66
CA THR A 22 -4.70 -19.64 -13.80
C THR A 22 -3.25 -19.78 -13.31
N GLY A 23 -2.34 -20.14 -14.21
CA GLY A 23 -0.90 -20.09 -13.89
C GLY A 23 -0.46 -18.68 -13.47
N GLN A 24 0.57 -18.62 -12.62
CA GLN A 24 1.17 -17.36 -12.18
C GLN A 24 1.95 -16.71 -13.33
N THR A 25 1.82 -15.40 -13.46
CA THR A 25 2.76 -14.55 -14.22
C THR A 25 3.71 -13.87 -13.24
N THR A 26 5.00 -13.84 -13.57
CA THR A 26 6.05 -13.27 -12.72
C THR A 26 6.51 -11.92 -13.27
N TYR A 27 6.62 -10.92 -12.40
CA TYR A 27 7.19 -9.60 -12.72
C TYR A 27 8.46 -9.39 -11.90
N SER A 28 9.54 -8.95 -12.56
CA SER A 28 10.79 -8.62 -11.89
C SER A 28 10.63 -7.35 -11.06
N THR A 29 11.05 -7.41 -9.80
CA THR A 29 11.11 -6.27 -8.87
C THR A 29 12.56 -6.01 -8.44
N GLY A 30 12.76 -5.22 -7.38
CA GLY A 30 14.05 -5.13 -6.69
C GLY A 30 14.31 -6.35 -5.78
N SER A 31 15.46 -6.33 -5.11
CA SER A 31 15.87 -7.36 -4.15
C SER A 31 15.08 -7.28 -2.84
N ASN A 32 14.75 -8.46 -2.31
CA ASN A 32 14.00 -8.66 -1.06
C ASN A 32 12.70 -7.83 -0.98
N PRO A 33 11.74 -8.05 -1.89
CA PRO A 33 10.44 -7.39 -1.81
C PRO A 33 9.74 -7.77 -0.50
N ARG A 34 9.16 -6.78 0.21
CA ARG A 34 8.55 -6.97 1.54
C ARG A 34 7.07 -6.63 1.65
N SER A 35 6.62 -5.62 0.92
CA SER A 35 5.24 -5.15 0.98
C SER A 35 4.75 -4.79 -0.42
N VAL A 36 3.43 -4.91 -0.61
CA VAL A 36 2.73 -4.58 -1.86
C VAL A 36 1.46 -3.80 -1.56
N ASN A 37 1.15 -2.81 -2.41
CA ASN A 37 -0.10 -2.07 -2.38
C ASN A 37 -0.67 -1.93 -3.79
N ILE A 38 -1.99 -1.73 -3.88
CA ILE A 38 -2.74 -1.70 -5.13
C ILE A 38 -3.57 -0.41 -5.17
N VAL A 39 -3.27 0.45 -6.14
CA VAL A 39 -3.94 1.75 -6.30
C VAL A 39 -3.69 2.28 -7.71
N ASP A 40 -4.63 3.04 -8.28
CA ASP A 40 -4.42 3.76 -9.54
C ASP A 40 -3.54 5.00 -9.28
N VAL A 41 -2.26 4.93 -9.64
CA VAL A 41 -1.31 6.03 -9.40
C VAL A 41 -1.22 7.01 -10.58
N ASN A 42 -1.79 6.67 -11.73
CA ASN A 42 -1.69 7.47 -12.95
C ASN A 42 -3.03 8.08 -13.41
N GLY A 43 -4.13 7.76 -12.73
CA GLY A 43 -5.46 8.30 -12.97
C GLY A 43 -6.15 7.69 -14.20
N ASP A 44 -5.71 6.55 -14.71
CA ASP A 44 -6.28 5.92 -15.91
C ASP A 44 -7.44 4.95 -15.62
N GLY A 45 -7.83 4.83 -14.35
CA GLY A 45 -8.90 3.98 -13.86
C GLY A 45 -8.49 2.52 -13.67
N LYS A 46 -7.21 2.18 -13.81
CA LYS A 46 -6.72 0.82 -13.62
C LYS A 46 -5.84 0.75 -12.37
N PRO A 47 -6.06 -0.24 -11.49
CA PRO A 47 -5.21 -0.41 -10.33
C PRO A 47 -3.79 -0.82 -10.74
N ASP A 48 -2.80 -0.05 -10.31
CA ASP A 48 -1.37 -0.31 -10.45
C ASP A 48 -0.82 -1.06 -9.23
N ILE A 49 0.42 -1.54 -9.32
CA ILE A 49 1.12 -2.22 -8.21
C ILE A 49 2.27 -1.35 -7.71
N ILE A 50 2.37 -1.22 -6.39
CA ILE A 50 3.51 -0.60 -5.70
C ILE A 50 4.16 -1.65 -4.82
N VAL A 51 5.49 -1.82 -4.91
CA VAL A 51 6.26 -2.81 -4.15
C VAL A 51 7.38 -2.14 -3.39
N VAL A 52 7.53 -2.44 -2.10
CA VAL A 52 8.73 -2.10 -1.32
C VAL A 52 9.80 -3.16 -1.54
N ASN A 53 11.00 -2.74 -1.96
CA ASN A 53 12.17 -3.60 -2.15
C ASN A 53 13.22 -3.30 -1.08
N SER A 54 13.17 -4.05 0.02
CA SER A 54 13.98 -3.81 1.21
C SER A 54 15.48 -3.91 0.94
N GLY A 55 15.90 -4.86 0.10
CA GLY A 55 17.31 -5.06 -0.23
C GLY A 55 17.84 -4.05 -1.24
N SER A 56 16.96 -3.40 -2.00
CA SER A 56 17.34 -2.39 -3.01
C SER A 56 17.16 -0.96 -2.51
N ASN A 57 16.61 -0.76 -1.30
CA ASN A 57 16.31 0.56 -0.73
C ASN A 57 15.48 1.44 -1.69
N ASN A 58 14.44 0.86 -2.28
CA ASN A 58 13.54 1.58 -3.16
C ASN A 58 12.10 1.05 -3.07
N VAL A 59 11.17 1.84 -3.60
CA VAL A 59 9.86 1.36 -4.03
C VAL A 59 9.85 1.21 -5.54
N GLY A 60 9.20 0.16 -6.04
CA GLY A 60 8.94 -0.06 -7.46
C GLY A 60 7.45 0.14 -7.76
N VAL A 61 7.15 0.82 -8.86
CA VAL A 61 5.79 1.07 -9.36
C VAL A 61 5.64 0.36 -10.70
N LEU A 62 4.69 -0.56 -10.80
CA LEU A 62 4.37 -1.30 -12.01
C LEU A 62 2.99 -0.85 -12.50
N LEU A 63 2.97 -0.12 -13.60
CA LEU A 63 1.72 0.39 -14.18
C LEU A 63 0.95 -0.71 -14.91
N ASN A 64 -0.36 -0.74 -14.71
CA ASN A 64 -1.25 -1.69 -15.35
C ASN A 64 -1.56 -1.26 -16.79
N ILE A 65 -1.28 -2.13 -17.75
CA ILE A 65 -1.49 -1.81 -19.17
C ILE A 65 -2.88 -2.20 -19.69
N GLY A 66 -3.78 -2.67 -18.81
CA GLY A 66 -5.21 -2.85 -19.09
C GLY A 66 -5.63 -4.21 -19.66
N ASN A 67 -4.70 -5.15 -19.83
CA ASN A 67 -4.97 -6.51 -20.29
C ASN A 67 -4.64 -7.57 -19.22
N GLY A 68 -4.59 -7.17 -17.95
CA GLY A 68 -4.16 -8.03 -16.84
C GLY A 68 -2.65 -8.20 -16.73
N THR A 69 -1.88 -7.38 -17.45
CA THR A 69 -0.41 -7.34 -17.33
C THR A 69 0.10 -5.97 -16.91
N PHE A 70 1.36 -5.91 -16.50
CA PHE A 70 2.01 -4.71 -15.99
C PHE A 70 3.27 -4.37 -16.76
N ALA A 71 3.56 -3.07 -16.85
CA ALA A 71 4.83 -2.57 -17.37
C ALA A 71 6.01 -2.93 -16.46
N ALA A 72 7.23 -2.78 -16.97
CA ALA A 72 8.43 -2.86 -16.14
C ALA A 72 8.38 -1.81 -15.02
N GLN A 73 8.89 -2.16 -13.84
CA GLN A 73 8.86 -1.25 -12.70
C GLN A 73 9.65 0.04 -12.98
N THR A 74 9.08 1.17 -12.57
CA THR A 74 9.83 2.40 -12.33
C THR A 74 10.17 2.46 -10.84
N THR A 75 11.42 2.77 -10.49
CA THR A 75 11.87 2.74 -9.10
C THR A 75 12.14 4.12 -8.55
N TYR A 76 11.86 4.30 -7.25
CA TYR A 76 12.10 5.52 -6.50
C TYR A 76 12.87 5.19 -5.23
N SER A 77 14.00 5.85 -5.04
CA SER A 77 14.85 5.65 -3.86
C SER A 77 14.11 5.98 -2.58
N THR A 78 14.38 5.19 -1.54
CA THR A 78 13.88 5.41 -0.19
C THR A 78 15.04 5.55 0.81
N GLY A 79 14.71 5.62 2.10
CA GLY A 79 15.65 5.28 3.17
C GLY A 79 16.07 3.81 3.12
N THR A 80 16.98 3.44 4.03
CA THR A 80 17.54 2.09 4.14
C THR A 80 16.55 1.10 4.76
N GLY A 81 16.53 -0.12 4.22
CA GLY A 81 15.69 -1.21 4.68
C GLY A 81 14.20 -0.82 4.75
N PRO A 82 13.59 -0.30 3.67
CA PRO A 82 12.16 -0.05 3.66
C PRO A 82 11.43 -1.37 3.94
N PHE A 83 10.41 -1.31 4.79
CA PHE A 83 9.78 -2.51 5.34
C PHE A 83 8.31 -2.63 4.96
N GLU A 84 7.56 -1.54 5.09
CA GLU A 84 6.14 -1.48 4.80
C GLU A 84 5.81 -0.14 4.14
N LEU A 85 4.68 -0.08 3.42
CA LEU A 85 4.18 1.12 2.79
C LEU A 85 2.66 1.21 2.97
N THR A 86 2.16 2.43 2.95
CA THR A 86 0.75 2.76 2.75
C THR A 86 0.61 3.84 1.68
N VAL A 87 -0.62 4.08 1.24
CA VAL A 87 -0.97 5.06 0.22
C VAL A 87 -2.09 5.94 0.73
N ALA A 88 -1.94 7.25 0.61
CA ALA A 88 -2.99 8.22 0.90
C ALA A 88 -2.68 9.56 0.22
N ASP A 89 -3.70 10.39 0.00
CA ASP A 89 -3.51 11.79 -0.38
C ASP A 89 -3.12 12.59 0.87
N VAL A 90 -1.83 12.95 0.98
CA VAL A 90 -1.32 13.68 2.14
C VAL A 90 -1.09 15.16 1.87
N ASN A 91 -1.15 15.59 0.62
CA ASN A 91 -1.01 17.00 0.26
C ASN A 91 -2.35 17.64 -0.14
N GLY A 92 -3.43 16.87 -0.21
CA GLY A 92 -4.78 17.32 -0.54
C GLY A 92 -5.00 17.61 -2.03
N ASP A 93 -4.16 17.06 -2.91
CA ASP A 93 -4.23 17.31 -4.35
C ASP A 93 -5.07 16.29 -5.13
N GLY A 94 -5.67 15.33 -4.42
CA GLY A 94 -6.52 14.28 -4.97
C GLY A 94 -5.76 13.10 -5.55
N LYS A 95 -4.43 13.04 -5.41
CA LYS A 95 -3.61 11.94 -5.93
C LYS A 95 -3.10 11.05 -4.78
N PRO A 96 -3.01 9.73 -5.00
CA PRO A 96 -2.45 8.83 -4.01
C PRO A 96 -0.93 9.01 -3.90
N ASP A 97 -0.45 9.48 -2.76
CA ASP A 97 0.97 9.57 -2.41
C ASP A 97 1.44 8.28 -1.73
N ILE A 98 2.74 7.97 -1.83
CA ILE A 98 3.33 6.79 -1.17
C ILE A 98 3.98 7.21 0.14
N ILE A 99 3.67 6.47 1.21
CA ILE A 99 4.30 6.64 2.52
C ILE A 99 5.01 5.33 2.89
N VAL A 100 6.28 5.40 3.28
CA VAL A 100 7.14 4.24 3.50
C VAL A 100 7.74 4.26 4.90
N ALA A 101 7.60 3.16 5.64
CA ALA A 101 8.35 2.93 6.87
C ALA A 101 9.77 2.41 6.54
N ASN A 102 10.78 3.26 6.74
CA ASN A 102 12.18 2.93 6.48
C ASN A 102 12.84 2.37 7.74
N TYR A 103 12.65 1.07 7.98
CA TYR A 103 13.09 0.39 9.20
C TYR A 103 14.56 0.63 9.53
N GLY A 104 15.45 0.55 8.53
CA GLY A 104 16.89 0.71 8.72
C GLY A 104 17.34 2.15 8.96
N SER A 105 16.58 3.14 8.52
CA SER A 105 16.92 4.57 8.66
C SER A 105 16.21 5.25 9.83
N ASN A 106 15.33 4.54 10.55
CA ASN A 106 14.54 5.10 11.66
C ASN A 106 13.77 6.37 11.26
N ASN A 107 13.16 6.33 10.07
CA ASN A 107 12.30 7.40 9.59
C ASN A 107 11.12 6.83 8.79
N THR A 108 10.09 7.66 8.62
CA THR A 108 9.08 7.47 7.58
C THR A 108 9.40 8.42 6.43
N GLY A 109 9.08 8.05 5.20
CA GLY A 109 9.27 8.95 4.07
C GLY A 109 8.09 8.96 3.12
N VAL A 110 7.85 10.12 2.55
CA VAL A 110 6.71 10.43 1.68
C VAL A 110 7.23 10.72 0.27
N LEU A 111 6.64 10.06 -0.72
CA LEU A 111 6.85 10.33 -2.14
C LEU A 111 5.55 10.88 -2.70
N LEU A 112 5.54 12.16 -3.07
CA LEU A 112 4.36 12.82 -3.60
C LEU A 112 4.13 12.42 -5.06
N ASN A 113 2.90 12.11 -5.41
CA ASN A 113 2.51 11.73 -6.76
C ASN A 113 2.36 12.98 -7.65
N THR A 114 2.96 12.94 -8.84
CA THR A 114 2.89 14.05 -9.80
C THR A 114 1.70 13.93 -10.76
N GLY A 115 0.96 12.83 -10.73
CA GLY A 115 -0.33 12.65 -11.41
C GLY A 115 -0.27 11.86 -12.74
N ASN A 116 0.88 11.32 -13.10
CA ASN A 116 1.06 10.51 -14.30
C ASN A 116 1.73 9.15 -13.98
N GLY A 117 1.56 8.66 -12.74
CA GLY A 117 2.24 7.47 -12.24
C GLY A 117 3.70 7.68 -11.89
N THR A 118 4.16 8.94 -11.84
CA THR A 118 5.51 9.28 -11.37
C THR A 118 5.51 10.06 -10.07
N PHE A 119 6.57 9.88 -9.28
CA PHE A 119 6.68 10.42 -7.93
C PHE A 119 7.88 11.35 -7.78
N ALA A 120 7.72 12.36 -6.92
CA ALA A 120 8.81 13.23 -6.50
C ALA A 120 9.84 12.46 -5.64
N ALA A 121 11.01 13.08 -5.44
CA ALA A 121 12.00 12.56 -4.52
C ALA A 121 11.43 12.47 -3.08
N GLN A 122 11.84 11.43 -2.34
CA GLN A 122 11.32 11.19 -1.00
C GLN A 122 11.68 12.34 -0.05
N THR A 123 10.68 12.83 0.68
CA THR A 123 10.88 13.66 1.87
C THR A 123 10.77 12.77 3.10
N THR A 124 11.69 12.91 4.07
CA THR A 124 11.76 12.02 5.23
C THR A 124 11.45 12.76 6.54
N TYR A 125 10.85 12.04 7.47
CA TYR A 125 10.51 12.50 8.80
C TYR A 125 11.00 11.49 9.83
N SER A 126 11.84 11.95 10.76
CA SER A 126 12.40 11.09 11.80
C SER A 126 11.30 10.43 12.64
N THR A 127 11.53 9.16 12.98
CA THR A 127 10.67 8.39 13.87
C THR A 127 11.49 7.87 15.05
N SER A 128 10.87 7.05 15.90
CA SER A 128 11.62 6.20 16.83
C SER A 128 12.22 4.98 16.10
N ASN A 129 12.91 4.11 16.83
CA ASN A 129 13.70 3.03 16.23
C ASN A 129 12.84 1.93 15.60
N GLY A 130 13.25 1.46 14.43
CA GLY A 130 12.65 0.34 13.73
C GLY A 130 11.18 0.55 13.35
N PRO A 131 10.83 1.62 12.60
CA PRO A 131 9.49 1.77 12.05
C PRO A 131 9.17 0.55 11.17
N SER A 132 8.09 -0.14 11.49
CA SER A 132 7.76 -1.45 10.93
C SER A 132 6.38 -1.51 10.27
N SER A 133 5.49 -0.60 10.66
CA SER A 133 4.19 -0.38 10.02
C SER A 133 3.85 1.10 10.05
N VAL A 134 3.10 1.54 9.05
CA VAL A 134 2.67 2.92 8.81
C VAL A 134 1.24 2.92 8.28
N VAL A 135 0.41 3.76 8.87
CA VAL A 135 -0.96 4.03 8.39
C VAL A 135 -1.15 5.54 8.26
N ALA A 136 -2.13 5.93 7.44
CA ALA A 136 -2.40 7.33 7.15
C ALA A 136 -3.90 7.59 7.28
N VAL A 137 -4.26 8.51 8.18
CA VAL A 137 -5.65 8.89 8.49
C VAL A 137 -5.63 10.18 9.29
N ASP A 138 -6.64 11.04 9.13
CA ASP A 138 -6.86 12.18 10.01
C ASP A 138 -7.24 11.70 11.42
N VAL A 139 -6.34 11.87 12.39
CA VAL A 139 -6.57 11.43 13.78
C VAL A 139 -7.03 12.56 14.69
N ASN A 140 -6.89 13.82 14.26
CA ASN A 140 -7.19 14.99 15.08
C ASN A 140 -8.47 15.72 14.65
N GLY A 141 -9.05 15.35 13.51
CA GLY A 141 -10.30 15.89 12.98
C GLY A 141 -10.14 17.21 12.21
N ASP A 142 -8.93 17.56 11.74
CA ASP A 142 -8.67 18.80 11.01
C ASP A 142 -8.80 18.66 9.47
N ASN A 143 -9.23 17.49 9.00
CA ASN A 143 -9.36 17.07 7.60
C ASN A 143 -8.03 17.03 6.85
N LYS A 144 -6.90 16.83 7.54
CA LYS A 144 -5.61 16.55 6.90
C LYS A 144 -5.17 15.14 7.28
N THR A 145 -4.75 14.37 6.28
CA THR A 145 -4.26 13.01 6.52
C THR A 145 -2.98 13.04 7.33
N ASP A 146 -3.02 12.54 8.57
CA ASP A 146 -1.84 12.36 9.42
C ASP A 146 -1.15 11.02 9.15
N ILE A 147 0.08 10.86 9.64
CA ILE A 147 0.85 9.60 9.56
C ILE A 147 1.03 9.02 10.96
N ILE A 148 0.68 7.75 11.14
CA ILE A 148 0.89 6.99 12.37
C ILE A 148 1.89 5.87 12.06
N VAL A 149 2.93 5.75 12.88
CA VAL A 149 4.03 4.78 12.68
C VAL A 149 4.17 3.89 13.90
N ALA A 150 4.17 2.57 13.69
CA ALA A 150 4.53 1.61 14.71
C ALA A 150 6.05 1.35 14.72
N ASN A 151 6.72 1.77 15.79
CA ASN A 151 8.17 1.63 15.94
C ASN A 151 8.48 0.39 16.77
N TYR A 152 8.73 -0.72 16.07
CA TYR A 152 9.02 -2.01 16.68
C TYR A 152 10.25 -1.95 17.58
N GLY A 153 11.31 -1.26 17.15
CA GLY A 153 12.56 -1.16 17.92
C GLY A 153 12.45 -0.31 19.20
N SER A 154 11.47 0.59 19.28
CA SER A 154 11.24 1.47 20.43
C SER A 154 10.01 1.13 21.26
N ASN A 155 9.25 0.10 20.89
CA ASN A 155 8.02 -0.32 21.57
C ASN A 155 7.00 0.83 21.74
N ASN A 156 6.87 1.71 20.74
CA ASN A 156 5.94 2.84 20.78
C ASN A 156 5.26 3.09 19.43
N LEU A 157 4.24 3.95 19.45
CA LEU A 157 3.66 4.56 18.26
C LEU A 157 4.16 6.00 18.15
N GLY A 158 4.46 6.45 16.94
CA GLY A 158 4.66 7.86 16.62
C GLY A 158 3.47 8.40 15.84
N VAL A 159 3.06 9.63 16.11
CA VAL A 159 2.05 10.36 15.33
C VAL A 159 2.72 11.60 14.75
N LEU A 160 2.61 11.75 13.44
CA LEU A 160 3.08 12.89 12.69
C LEU A 160 1.86 13.63 12.16
N LEU A 161 1.58 14.80 12.74
CA LEU A 161 0.44 15.61 12.36
C LEU A 161 0.75 16.39 11.08
N ASN A 162 -0.19 16.40 10.14
CA ASN A 162 -0.05 17.09 8.88
C ASN A 162 -0.39 18.58 9.03
N THR A 163 0.46 19.43 8.47
CA THR A 163 0.30 20.89 8.55
C THR A 163 -0.41 21.50 7.35
N GLY A 164 -0.67 20.72 6.29
CA GLY A 164 -1.60 21.08 5.20
C GLY A 164 -1.00 21.18 3.81
N ASN A 165 0.18 20.62 3.55
CA ASN A 165 0.82 20.53 2.23
C ASN A 165 1.71 19.28 2.11
N GLY A 166 1.35 18.18 2.78
CA GLY A 166 2.22 17.00 2.91
C GLY A 166 3.45 17.24 3.79
N THR A 167 3.46 18.32 4.58
CA THR A 167 4.48 18.63 5.58
C THR A 167 4.02 18.23 6.97
N PHE A 168 4.86 17.52 7.72
CA PHE A 168 4.47 16.92 8.99
C PHE A 168 5.30 17.42 10.16
N SER A 169 4.69 17.48 11.35
CA SER A 169 5.35 17.74 12.63
C SER A 169 5.13 16.59 13.60
N ALA A 170 6.20 16.18 14.30
CA ALA A 170 6.09 15.18 15.36
C ALA A 170 5.29 15.74 16.54
N GLN A 171 4.42 14.91 17.11
CA GLN A 171 3.78 15.21 18.38
C GLN A 171 4.78 14.91 19.51
N THR A 172 5.10 15.92 20.32
CA THR A 172 5.88 15.79 21.57
C THR A 172 5.02 15.32 22.72
#